data_AF-A0A4V1QC40-F1
#
_entry.id   AF-A0A4V1QC40-F1
#
_cell.length_a   1.000
_cell.length_b   1.000
_cell.length_c   1.000
_cell.angle_alpha   90.00
_cell.angle_beta   90.00
_cell.angle_gamma   90.00
#
_symmetry.space_group_name_H-M   'P 1'
#
loop_
_entity.id
_entity.type
_entity.pdbx_description
1 polymer ?
#
loop_
_entity_poly.entity_id
_entity_poly.type
_entity_poly.pdbx_seq_one_letter_code
_entity_poly.pdbx_strand_id
1 'polypeptide(L)'
;MIHELCKEFSQLEQVEAIALGGSRAGQAYDQNSDYDVYVYLNSSIDEAIRLKILSKYCSYMEIGNQFWELEDDCVLNNGIEIELIYRSLESFEQELNSTVFQHQAQNAYTTCMWHNLLHSKILYDPNGHYASLQKTYQIPYPPELKKHIIERQLLLLEQAMPAFSHQIEKAIKRQDLLSMNHRTSEFFASYFDLLFALNEQTHPGEKRMLEYAKTNCTLLPKQFEETIRKYFQLLYQPQQGEQAVVTLQTILNQLKAILP
;
A
#
# COMPACT_ATOMS: atom_id res chain seq x y z
N MET A 1 -3.06 -24.30 -11.15
CA MET A 1 -4.17 -24.05 -10.20
C MET A 1 -4.70 -22.63 -10.38
N ILE A 2 -3.90 -21.59 -10.11
CA ILE A 2 -4.34 -20.19 -10.28
C ILE A 2 -4.87 -19.87 -11.70
N HIS A 3 -4.20 -20.32 -12.76
CA HIS A 3 -4.66 -20.11 -14.13
C HIS A 3 -6.03 -20.74 -14.41
N GLU A 4 -6.31 -21.93 -13.87
CA GLU A 4 -7.62 -22.59 -14.05
C GLU A 4 -8.71 -21.92 -13.20
N LEU A 5 -8.37 -21.47 -11.99
CA LEU A 5 -9.27 -20.68 -11.16
C LEU A 5 -9.67 -19.37 -11.86
N CYS A 6 -8.69 -18.62 -12.37
CA CYS A 6 -8.94 -17.39 -13.12
C CYS A 6 -9.76 -17.66 -14.39
N LYS A 7 -9.57 -18.80 -15.05
CA LYS A 7 -10.36 -19.21 -16.21
C LYS A 7 -11.81 -19.48 -15.88
N GLU A 8 -12.13 -20.03 -14.71
CA GLU A 8 -13.53 -20.22 -14.26
C GLU A 8 -14.19 -18.88 -13.94
N PHE A 9 -13.49 -17.98 -13.22
CA PHE A 9 -13.98 -16.62 -12.99
C PHE A 9 -14.18 -15.85 -14.29
N SER A 10 -13.30 -16.02 -15.28
CA SER A 10 -13.41 -15.33 -16.57
C SER A 10 -14.56 -15.78 -17.46
N GLN A 11 -15.30 -16.83 -17.07
CA GLN A 11 -16.56 -17.21 -17.74
C GLN A 11 -17.78 -16.46 -17.20
N LEU A 12 -17.64 -15.72 -16.09
CA LEU A 12 -18.73 -14.95 -15.50
C LEU A 12 -18.86 -13.61 -16.24
N GLU A 13 -20.09 -13.27 -16.67
CA GLU A 13 -20.38 -12.03 -17.40
C GLU A 13 -20.08 -10.77 -16.56
N GLN A 14 -20.05 -10.91 -15.23
CA GLN A 14 -19.71 -9.86 -14.29
C GLN A 14 -18.24 -9.46 -14.34
N VAL A 15 -17.34 -10.36 -14.77
CA VAL A 15 -15.89 -10.15 -14.71
C VAL A 15 -15.41 -9.42 -15.97
N GLU A 16 -14.90 -8.22 -15.78
CA GLU A 16 -14.31 -7.40 -16.84
C GLU A 16 -12.82 -7.65 -17.01
N ALA A 17 -12.10 -7.82 -15.90
CA ALA A 17 -10.67 -8.10 -15.93
C ALA A 17 -10.24 -8.87 -14.68
N ILE A 18 -9.13 -9.60 -14.81
CA ILE A 18 -8.43 -10.24 -13.68
C ILE A 18 -6.97 -9.84 -13.77
N ALA A 19 -6.43 -9.31 -12.68
CA ALA A 19 -5.03 -8.93 -12.58
C ALA A 19 -4.39 -9.54 -11.33
N LEU A 20 -3.14 -9.97 -11.46
CA LEU A 20 -2.31 -10.39 -10.34
C LEU A 20 -1.49 -9.20 -9.86
N GLY A 21 -1.61 -8.85 -8.58
CA GLY A 21 -0.76 -7.86 -7.93
C GLY A 21 0.25 -8.50 -6.96
N GLY A 22 0.68 -7.69 -6.00
CA GLY A 22 1.56 -8.16 -4.94
C GLY A 22 2.97 -8.55 -5.38
N SER A 23 3.64 -9.26 -4.47
CA SER A 23 5.01 -9.74 -4.67
C SER A 23 5.15 -10.64 -5.91
N ARG A 24 4.11 -11.42 -6.23
CA ARG A 24 4.05 -12.36 -7.37
C ARG A 24 3.80 -11.67 -8.72
N ALA A 25 3.27 -10.45 -8.72
CA ALA A 25 3.30 -9.60 -9.91
C ALA A 25 4.72 -9.10 -10.24
N GLY A 26 5.57 -8.92 -9.23
CA GLY A 26 6.98 -8.56 -9.39
C GLY A 26 7.93 -9.74 -9.58
N GLN A 27 9.21 -9.50 -9.29
CA GLN A 27 10.26 -10.51 -9.16
C GLN A 27 10.62 -10.84 -7.70
N ALA A 28 9.96 -10.18 -6.73
CA ALA A 28 10.33 -10.19 -5.32
C ALA A 28 9.44 -11.12 -4.47
N TYR A 29 9.01 -12.26 -5.02
CA TYR A 29 8.26 -13.26 -4.26
C TYR A 29 9.19 -14.35 -3.72
N ASP A 30 8.81 -14.92 -2.58
CA ASP A 30 9.48 -16.05 -1.95
C ASP A 30 8.49 -17.19 -1.67
N GLN A 31 8.95 -18.23 -0.99
CA GLN A 31 8.13 -19.40 -0.67
C GLN A 31 6.94 -19.10 0.25
N ASN A 32 6.94 -17.96 0.94
CA ASN A 32 5.87 -17.53 1.85
C ASN A 32 4.94 -16.50 1.20
N SER A 33 5.08 -16.23 -0.10
CA SER A 33 4.23 -15.25 -0.78
C SER A 33 2.85 -15.83 -1.10
N ASP A 34 1.82 -15.07 -0.72
CA ASP A 34 0.42 -15.17 -1.14
C ASP A 34 0.23 -14.82 -2.62
N TYR A 35 -0.99 -15.02 -3.12
CA TYR A 35 -1.46 -14.53 -4.41
C TYR A 35 -2.51 -13.44 -4.21
N ASP A 36 -2.20 -12.21 -4.62
CA ASP A 36 -3.16 -11.09 -4.62
C ASP A 36 -3.85 -11.00 -5.98
N VAL A 37 -5.06 -11.56 -6.10
CA VAL A 37 -5.83 -11.60 -7.36
C VAL A 37 -6.96 -10.58 -7.32
N TYR A 38 -6.82 -9.53 -8.13
CA TYR A 38 -7.85 -8.52 -8.31
C TYR A 38 -8.82 -8.95 -9.40
N VAL A 39 -10.09 -9.11 -9.05
CA VAL A 39 -11.18 -9.42 -9.96
C VAL A 39 -12.02 -8.15 -10.14
N TYR A 40 -11.87 -7.52 -11.29
CA TYR A 40 -12.58 -6.30 -11.65
C TYR A 40 -13.93 -6.62 -12.28
N LEU A 41 -14.98 -5.99 -11.76
CA LEU A 41 -16.36 -6.34 -12.00
C LEU A 41 -17.16 -5.16 -12.59
N ASN A 42 -18.10 -5.47 -13.48
CA ASN A 42 -19.17 -4.56 -13.87
C ASN A 42 -20.38 -4.63 -12.92
N SER A 43 -20.53 -5.75 -12.20
CA SER A 43 -21.60 -5.99 -11.23
C SER A 43 -21.20 -7.09 -10.24
N SER A 44 -21.86 -7.15 -9.07
CA SER A 44 -21.50 -8.11 -8.02
C SER A 44 -21.72 -9.57 -8.44
N ILE A 45 -20.80 -10.45 -8.07
CA ILE A 45 -20.98 -11.91 -8.19
C ILE A 45 -21.62 -12.43 -6.91
N ASP A 46 -22.68 -13.24 -7.03
CA ASP A 46 -23.32 -13.89 -5.88
C ASP A 46 -22.35 -14.80 -5.12
N GLU A 47 -22.39 -14.73 -3.80
CA GLU A 47 -21.53 -15.51 -2.91
C GLU A 47 -21.58 -17.02 -3.19
N ALA A 48 -22.77 -17.56 -3.47
CA ALA A 48 -22.96 -18.98 -3.77
C ALA A 48 -22.25 -19.40 -5.07
N ILE A 49 -22.13 -18.49 -6.03
CA ILE A 49 -21.37 -18.73 -7.27
C ILE A 49 -19.87 -18.78 -6.95
N ARG A 50 -19.35 -17.80 -6.18
CA ARG A 50 -17.93 -17.75 -5.81
C ARG A 50 -17.53 -18.98 -4.99
N LEU A 51 -18.33 -19.33 -3.98
CA LEU A 51 -18.15 -20.55 -3.18
C LEU A 51 -18.11 -21.82 -4.04
N LYS A 52 -19.02 -21.95 -5.01
CA LYS A 52 -19.05 -23.10 -5.92
C LYS A 52 -17.78 -23.20 -6.76
N ILE A 53 -17.24 -22.08 -7.25
CA ILE A 53 -15.99 -22.06 -8.02
C ILE A 53 -14.82 -22.42 -7.09
N LEU A 54 -14.67 -21.70 -5.98
CA LEU A 54 -13.54 -21.82 -5.07
C LEU A 54 -13.45 -23.20 -4.42
N SER A 55 -14.57 -23.86 -4.13
CA SER A 55 -14.61 -25.22 -3.57
C SER A 55 -13.91 -26.30 -4.42
N LYS A 56 -13.67 -26.03 -5.72
CA LYS A 56 -12.90 -26.92 -6.60
C LYS A 56 -11.39 -26.77 -6.44
N TYR A 57 -10.93 -25.61 -5.98
CA TYR A 57 -9.51 -25.21 -6.02
C TYR A 57 -8.91 -24.93 -4.64
N CYS A 58 -9.75 -24.71 -3.63
CA CYS A 58 -9.34 -24.30 -2.30
C CYS A 58 -9.69 -25.37 -1.26
N SER A 59 -8.76 -25.60 -0.35
CA SER A 59 -8.87 -26.50 0.80
C SER A 59 -9.46 -25.80 2.03
N TYR A 60 -9.33 -24.48 2.11
CA TYR A 60 -9.93 -23.60 3.11
C TYR A 60 -10.38 -22.31 2.44
N MET A 61 -11.49 -21.73 2.90
CA MET A 61 -12.12 -20.56 2.31
C MET A 61 -12.85 -19.74 3.38
N GLU A 62 -12.61 -18.44 3.38
CA GLU A 62 -13.43 -17.41 4.03
C GLU A 62 -14.01 -16.56 2.91
N ILE A 63 -15.33 -16.60 2.74
CA ILE A 63 -16.01 -15.98 1.61
C ILE A 63 -16.69 -14.68 2.05
N GLY A 64 -16.50 -13.61 1.29
CA GLY A 64 -17.19 -12.34 1.49
C GLY A 64 -16.70 -11.53 2.68
N ASN A 65 -15.40 -11.62 3.01
CA ASN A 65 -14.77 -10.73 3.98
C ASN A 65 -14.89 -9.26 3.52
N GLN A 66 -15.07 -8.35 4.48
CA GLN A 66 -15.30 -6.92 4.24
C GLN A 66 -14.53 -6.03 5.23
N PHE A 67 -13.41 -6.51 5.77
CA PHE A 67 -12.60 -5.73 6.71
C PHE A 67 -11.94 -4.52 6.04
N TRP A 68 -11.49 -4.69 4.79
CA TRP A 68 -10.81 -3.67 3.99
C TRP A 68 -11.52 -3.46 2.66
N GLU A 69 -11.69 -4.54 1.91
CA GLU A 69 -12.44 -4.61 0.66
C GLU A 69 -13.31 -5.87 0.63
N LEU A 70 -14.06 -6.09 -0.45
CA LEU A 70 -14.77 -7.35 -0.64
C LEU A 70 -13.77 -8.42 -1.08
N GLU A 71 -13.51 -9.39 -0.21
CA GLU A 71 -12.45 -10.38 -0.37
C GLU A 71 -12.98 -11.81 -0.15
N ASP A 72 -12.47 -12.76 -0.93
CA ASP A 72 -12.53 -14.18 -0.59
C ASP A 72 -11.10 -14.67 -0.29
N ASP A 73 -10.83 -14.99 0.98
CA ASP A 73 -9.50 -15.38 1.48
C ASP A 73 -9.42 -16.90 1.60
N CYS A 74 -8.49 -17.51 0.88
CA CYS A 74 -8.47 -18.95 0.69
C CYS A 74 -7.07 -19.57 0.84
N VAL A 75 -7.05 -20.87 1.14
CA VAL A 75 -5.86 -21.71 0.98
C VAL A 75 -6.10 -22.65 -0.20
N LEU A 76 -5.32 -22.48 -1.26
CA LEU A 76 -5.37 -23.36 -2.44
C LEU A 76 -5.08 -24.82 -2.06
N ASN A 77 -5.52 -25.77 -2.89
CA ASN A 77 -5.29 -27.21 -2.67
C ASN A 77 -3.80 -27.62 -2.65
N ASN A 78 -2.91 -26.74 -3.12
CA ASN A 78 -1.46 -26.91 -3.01
C ASN A 78 -0.84 -26.24 -1.76
N GLY A 79 -1.66 -25.71 -0.86
CA GLY A 79 -1.25 -25.09 0.41
C GLY A 79 -0.84 -23.62 0.33
N ILE A 80 -0.96 -22.97 -0.83
CA ILE A 80 -0.61 -21.54 -0.98
C ILE A 80 -1.83 -20.67 -0.70
N GLU A 81 -1.65 -19.62 0.09
CA GLU A 81 -2.68 -18.61 0.37
C GLU A 81 -2.97 -17.76 -0.88
N ILE A 82 -4.25 -17.43 -1.08
CA ILE A 82 -4.74 -16.57 -2.17
C ILE A 82 -5.83 -15.66 -1.64
N GLU A 83 -5.72 -14.39 -1.97
CA GLU A 83 -6.72 -13.35 -1.70
C GLU A 83 -7.37 -12.99 -3.05
N LEU A 84 -8.69 -13.18 -3.17
CA LEU A 84 -9.45 -12.68 -4.31
C LEU A 84 -10.15 -11.38 -3.92
N ILE A 85 -9.62 -10.26 -4.40
CA ILE A 85 -10.14 -8.91 -4.12
C ILE A 85 -11.10 -8.50 -5.24
N TYR A 86 -12.37 -8.28 -4.89
CA TYR A 86 -13.41 -7.91 -5.84
C TYR A 86 -13.64 -6.40 -5.86
N ARG A 87 -13.44 -5.76 -7.01
CA ARG A 87 -13.63 -4.31 -7.19
C ARG A 87 -14.51 -4.00 -8.37
N SER A 88 -15.30 -2.93 -8.28
CA SER A 88 -15.86 -2.32 -9.50
C SER A 88 -14.72 -1.68 -10.31
N LEU A 89 -14.63 -1.99 -11.61
CA LEU A 89 -13.63 -1.34 -12.47
C LEU A 89 -13.87 0.17 -12.56
N GLU A 90 -15.14 0.58 -12.63
CA GLU A 90 -15.53 1.98 -12.66
C GLU A 90 -15.13 2.70 -11.36
N SER A 91 -15.45 2.15 -10.19
CA SER A 91 -15.08 2.77 -8.91
C SER A 91 -13.56 2.86 -8.73
N PHE A 92 -12.83 1.83 -9.17
CA PHE A 92 -11.37 1.85 -9.15
C PHE A 92 -10.78 2.94 -10.04
N GLU A 93 -11.31 3.11 -11.27
CA GLU A 93 -10.90 4.20 -12.16
C GLU A 93 -11.22 5.58 -11.55
N GLN A 94 -12.36 5.75 -10.89
CA GLN A 94 -12.72 7.00 -10.22
C GLN A 94 -11.74 7.34 -9.08
N GLU A 95 -11.35 6.36 -8.26
CA GLU A 95 -10.36 6.53 -7.20
C GLU A 95 -8.99 6.93 -7.77
N LEU A 96 -8.54 6.23 -8.81
CA LEU A 96 -7.31 6.57 -9.53
C LEU A 96 -7.36 7.99 -10.09
N ASN A 97 -8.49 8.40 -10.67
CA ASN A 97 -8.65 9.73 -11.26
C ASN A 97 -8.60 10.82 -10.18
N SER A 98 -9.27 10.61 -9.05
CA SER A 98 -9.21 11.54 -7.91
C SER A 98 -7.78 11.73 -7.40
N THR A 99 -7.01 10.66 -7.33
CA THR A 99 -5.64 10.70 -6.82
C THR A 99 -4.70 11.33 -7.86
N VAL A 100 -4.67 10.81 -9.08
CA VAL A 100 -3.64 11.12 -10.07
C VAL A 100 -3.95 12.42 -10.81
N PHE A 101 -5.18 12.61 -11.30
CA PHE A 101 -5.55 13.75 -12.14
C PHE A 101 -6.18 14.90 -11.36
N GLN A 102 -6.87 14.61 -10.25
CA GLN A 102 -7.39 15.65 -9.35
C GLN A 102 -6.42 15.93 -8.18
N HIS A 103 -5.29 15.23 -8.14
CA HIS A 103 -4.18 15.47 -7.21
C HIS A 103 -4.57 15.36 -5.73
N GLN A 104 -5.49 14.47 -5.38
CA GLN A 104 -5.98 14.31 -4.01
C GLN A 104 -5.01 13.48 -3.15
N ALA A 105 -4.35 14.14 -2.19
CA ALA A 105 -3.47 13.48 -1.23
C ALA A 105 -4.24 12.90 -0.02
N GLN A 106 -3.82 11.71 0.43
CA GLN A 106 -4.39 11.00 1.59
C GLN A 106 -3.48 11.09 2.82
N ASN A 107 -3.91 10.59 3.98
CA ASN A 107 -3.08 10.63 5.20
C ASN A 107 -1.80 9.77 5.11
N ALA A 108 -1.83 8.74 4.28
CA ALA A 108 -0.71 7.89 3.91
C ALA A 108 -1.13 7.06 2.69
N TYR A 109 -0.19 6.33 2.10
CA TYR A 109 -0.46 5.36 1.03
C TYR A 109 -1.12 5.98 -0.22
N THR A 110 -0.94 7.28 -0.45
CA THR A 110 -1.73 8.07 -1.42
C THR A 110 -1.76 7.42 -2.80
N THR A 111 -0.63 6.87 -3.25
CA THR A 111 -0.49 6.32 -4.60
C THR A 111 -0.48 4.79 -4.66
N CYS A 112 -0.94 4.07 -3.62
CA CYS A 112 -0.92 2.60 -3.62
C CYS A 112 -1.81 1.96 -4.69
N MET A 113 -3.01 2.50 -4.91
CA MET A 113 -3.89 2.01 -5.99
C MET A 113 -3.27 2.26 -7.37
N TRP A 114 -2.63 3.42 -7.54
CA TRP A 114 -1.90 3.72 -8.77
C TRP A 114 -0.70 2.80 -8.97
N HIS A 115 0.07 2.54 -7.91
CA HIS A 115 1.15 1.56 -7.91
C HIS A 115 0.64 0.17 -8.32
N ASN A 116 -0.44 -0.30 -7.71
CA ASN A 116 -1.04 -1.60 -8.01
C ASN A 116 -1.45 -1.70 -9.49
N LEU A 117 -2.11 -0.69 -10.04
CA LEU A 117 -2.45 -0.64 -11.46
C LEU A 117 -1.21 -0.80 -12.33
N LEU A 118 -0.15 -0.01 -12.08
CA LEU A 118 1.05 0.00 -12.92
C LEU A 118 1.88 -1.28 -12.86
N HIS A 119 1.87 -1.97 -11.72
CA HIS A 119 2.73 -3.13 -11.46
C HIS A 119 2.01 -4.47 -11.52
N SER A 120 0.69 -4.48 -11.67
CA SER A 120 -0.09 -5.71 -11.81
C SER A 120 0.08 -6.37 -13.17
N LYS A 121 0.02 -7.71 -13.19
CA LYS A 121 0.04 -8.55 -14.40
C LYS A 121 -1.38 -8.89 -14.80
N ILE A 122 -1.77 -8.55 -16.02
CA ILE A 122 -3.08 -8.93 -16.57
C ILE A 122 -3.13 -10.45 -16.78
N LEU A 123 -4.12 -11.10 -16.18
CA LEU A 123 -4.42 -12.52 -16.37
C LEU A 123 -5.62 -12.73 -17.31
N TYR A 124 -6.55 -11.79 -17.34
CA TYR A 124 -7.73 -11.77 -18.21
C TYR A 124 -8.19 -10.32 -18.45
N ASP A 125 -8.42 -9.94 -19.70
CA ASP A 125 -8.95 -8.62 -20.10
C ASP A 125 -9.44 -8.71 -21.56
N PRO A 126 -10.62 -9.31 -21.82
CA PRO A 126 -11.06 -9.68 -23.16
C PRO A 126 -11.32 -8.47 -24.06
N ASN A 127 -11.67 -7.32 -23.45
CA ASN A 127 -12.03 -6.09 -24.16
C ASN A 127 -10.90 -5.04 -24.11
N GLY A 128 -9.80 -5.32 -23.41
CA GLY A 128 -8.67 -4.40 -23.28
C GLY A 128 -8.94 -3.19 -22.36
N HIS A 129 -9.98 -3.24 -21.52
CA HIS A 129 -10.36 -2.13 -20.64
C HIS A 129 -9.26 -1.86 -19.61
N TYR A 130 -8.78 -2.91 -18.93
CA TYR A 130 -7.75 -2.77 -17.90
C TYR A 130 -6.39 -2.42 -18.51
N ALA A 131 -6.03 -2.99 -19.67
CA ALA A 131 -4.83 -2.62 -20.41
C ALA A 131 -4.86 -1.15 -20.87
N SER A 132 -6.02 -0.67 -21.33
CA SER A 132 -6.22 0.75 -21.68
C SER A 132 -6.08 1.64 -20.44
N LEU A 133 -6.62 1.21 -19.30
CA LEU A 133 -6.46 1.90 -18.02
C LEU A 133 -4.98 1.97 -17.62
N GLN A 134 -4.25 0.86 -17.61
CA GLN A 134 -2.80 0.85 -17.33
C GLN A 134 -2.03 1.82 -18.22
N LYS A 135 -2.33 1.84 -19.53
CA LYS A 135 -1.70 2.75 -20.48
C LYS A 135 -2.04 4.22 -20.20
N THR A 136 -3.27 4.51 -19.82
CA THR A 136 -3.74 5.87 -19.50
C THR A 136 -3.02 6.44 -18.27
N TYR A 137 -2.75 5.59 -17.29
CA TYR A 137 -2.09 5.98 -16.04
C TYR A 137 -0.56 5.79 -16.07
N GLN A 138 0.01 5.30 -17.17
CA GLN A 138 1.45 5.25 -17.41
C GLN A 138 1.98 6.63 -17.81
N ILE A 139 1.89 7.56 -16.88
CA ILE A 139 2.30 8.96 -17.04
C ILE A 139 3.41 9.31 -16.04
N PRO A 140 4.18 10.38 -16.29
CA PRO A 140 5.09 10.94 -15.28
C PRO A 140 4.34 11.32 -13.99
N TYR A 141 5.04 11.30 -12.86
CA TYR A 141 4.49 11.69 -11.57
C TYR A 141 3.97 13.15 -11.61
N PRO A 142 2.66 13.39 -11.39
CA PRO A 142 2.11 14.73 -11.51
C PRO A 142 2.74 15.71 -10.48
N PRO A 143 3.31 16.84 -10.92
CA PRO A 143 3.96 17.80 -10.00
C PRO A 143 3.03 18.34 -8.91
N GLU A 144 1.76 18.59 -9.23
CA GLU A 144 0.77 19.06 -8.24
C GLU A 144 0.42 17.98 -7.21
N LEU A 145 0.30 16.70 -7.62
CA LEU A 145 0.12 15.59 -6.68
C LEU A 145 1.31 15.47 -5.73
N LYS A 146 2.53 15.54 -6.26
CA LYS A 146 3.77 15.53 -5.45
C LYS A 146 3.75 16.66 -4.42
N LYS A 147 3.42 17.87 -4.85
CA LYS A 147 3.30 19.04 -3.97
C LYS A 147 2.24 18.83 -2.88
N HIS A 148 1.03 18.40 -3.24
CA HIS A 148 -0.05 18.17 -2.27
C HIS A 148 0.28 17.07 -1.25
N ILE A 149 0.95 15.98 -1.68
CA ILE A 149 1.43 14.94 -0.75
C ILE A 149 2.46 15.53 0.20
N ILE A 150 3.48 16.22 -0.31
CA ILE A 150 4.53 16.82 0.55
C ILE A 150 3.91 17.78 1.57
N GLU A 151 3.03 18.69 1.13
CA GLU A 151 2.35 19.65 2.00
C GLU A 151 1.52 18.95 3.08
N ARG A 152 0.70 17.97 2.69
CA ARG A 152 -0.16 17.22 3.62
C ARG A 152 0.66 16.42 4.63
N GLN A 153 1.69 15.70 4.17
CA GLN A 153 2.50 14.88 5.07
C GLN A 153 3.34 15.74 6.01
N LEU A 154 3.83 16.92 5.59
CA LEU A 154 4.50 17.84 6.51
C LEU A 154 3.59 18.34 7.64
N LEU A 155 2.30 18.59 7.36
CA LEU A 155 1.30 18.91 8.38
C LEU A 155 1.16 17.77 9.40
N LEU A 156 1.05 16.54 8.93
CA LEU A 156 0.88 15.35 9.78
C LEU A 156 2.16 14.95 10.51
N LEU A 157 3.34 15.16 9.93
CA LEU A 157 4.61 14.79 10.52
C LEU A 157 4.99 15.74 11.66
N GLU A 158 4.81 17.06 11.49
CA GLU A 158 5.37 18.03 12.45
C GLU A 158 4.60 19.36 12.60
N GLN A 159 3.90 19.86 11.58
CA GLN A 159 3.47 21.26 11.58
C GLN A 159 2.09 21.51 12.20
N ALA A 160 1.16 20.56 12.11
CA ALA A 160 -0.22 20.75 12.58
C ALA A 160 -0.41 20.36 14.05
N MET A 161 -1.50 20.81 14.67
CA MET A 161 -1.89 20.37 16.03
C MET A 161 -1.93 18.84 16.21
N PRO A 162 -2.48 18.04 15.26
CA PRO A 162 -2.45 16.58 15.34
C PRO A 162 -1.13 15.98 14.83
N ALA A 163 -0.02 16.72 14.71
CA ALA A 163 1.23 16.17 14.20
C ALA A 163 1.75 14.98 15.02
N PHE A 164 2.14 13.91 14.33
CA PHE A 164 2.58 12.66 14.92
C PHE A 164 3.83 12.85 15.82
N SER A 165 4.76 13.74 15.46
CA SER A 165 5.94 14.01 16.30
C SER A 165 5.56 14.48 17.71
N HIS A 166 4.64 15.43 17.82
CA HIS A 166 4.14 15.94 19.10
C HIS A 166 3.34 14.87 19.86
N GLN A 167 2.60 14.02 19.15
CA GLN A 167 1.85 12.92 19.76
C GLN A 167 2.79 11.84 20.33
N ILE A 168 3.83 11.48 19.58
CA ILE A 168 4.88 10.54 20.00
C ILE A 168 5.62 11.09 21.22
N GLU A 169 6.03 12.36 21.21
CA GLU A 169 6.71 12.97 22.35
C GLU A 169 5.85 12.91 23.63
N LYS A 170 4.55 13.21 23.52
CA LYS A 170 3.61 13.07 24.65
C LYS A 170 3.46 11.63 25.12
N ALA A 171 3.43 10.67 24.21
CA ALA A 171 3.33 9.25 24.53
C ALA A 171 4.59 8.76 25.26
N ILE A 172 5.78 9.15 24.78
CA ILE A 172 7.07 8.86 25.42
C ILE A 172 7.13 9.44 26.83
N LYS A 173 6.73 10.71 27.02
CA LYS A 173 6.71 11.34 28.36
C LYS A 173 5.82 10.60 29.36
N ARG A 174 4.73 9.99 28.88
CA ARG A 174 3.81 9.19 29.69
C ARG A 174 4.23 7.72 29.82
N GLN A 175 5.25 7.29 29.09
CA GLN A 175 5.61 5.87 28.94
C GLN A 175 4.40 5.02 28.48
N ASP A 176 3.56 5.59 27.63
CA ASP A 176 2.39 4.92 27.06
C ASP A 176 2.84 4.07 25.86
N LEU A 177 3.24 2.83 26.15
CA LEU A 177 3.82 1.90 25.18
C LEU A 177 2.92 1.69 23.94
N LEU A 178 1.61 1.59 24.13
CA LEU A 178 0.67 1.36 23.03
C LEU A 178 0.54 2.60 22.16
N SER A 179 0.43 3.79 22.77
CA SER A 179 0.38 5.05 22.02
C SER A 179 1.71 5.35 21.31
N MET A 180 2.85 5.03 21.94
CA MET A 180 4.17 5.15 21.34
C MET A 180 4.28 4.32 20.07
N ASN A 181 3.87 3.05 20.11
CA ASN A 181 3.87 2.17 18.93
C ASN A 181 2.90 2.68 17.86
N HIS A 182 1.65 2.93 18.21
CA HIS A 182 0.61 3.35 17.26
C HIS A 182 0.98 4.64 16.51
N ARG A 183 1.38 5.69 17.24
CA ARG A 183 1.72 6.98 16.62
C ARG A 183 3.02 6.91 15.84
N THR A 184 3.95 6.05 16.25
CA THR A 184 5.16 5.75 15.46
C THR A 184 4.81 5.09 14.12
N SER A 185 3.89 4.12 14.10
CA SER A 185 3.48 3.47 12.87
C SER A 185 2.84 4.45 11.89
N GLU A 186 1.94 5.31 12.37
CA GLU A 186 1.32 6.36 11.54
C GLU A 186 2.33 7.40 11.05
N PHE A 187 3.30 7.78 11.90
CA PHE A 187 4.41 8.66 11.50
C PHE A 187 5.16 8.07 10.31
N PHE A 188 5.52 6.79 10.36
CA PHE A 188 6.26 6.18 9.27
C PHE A 188 5.41 5.96 8.02
N ALA A 189 4.11 5.68 8.14
CA ALA A 189 3.20 5.63 7.00
C ALA A 189 3.17 6.98 6.24
N SER A 190 3.06 8.09 6.98
CA SER A 190 3.11 9.45 6.40
C SER A 190 4.50 9.83 5.87
N TYR A 191 5.56 9.46 6.60
CA TYR A 191 6.96 9.70 6.20
C TYR A 191 7.29 9.05 4.85
N PHE A 192 6.88 7.78 4.65
CA PHE A 192 7.15 7.05 3.42
C PHE A 192 6.30 7.56 2.25
N ASP A 193 5.06 7.98 2.50
CA ASP A 193 4.23 8.63 1.47
C ASP A 193 4.89 9.92 0.95
N LEU A 194 5.45 10.74 1.84
CA LEU A 194 6.25 11.92 1.47
C LEU A 194 7.53 11.53 0.72
N LEU A 195 8.31 10.58 1.25
CA LEU A 195 9.60 10.19 0.68
C LEU A 195 9.45 9.63 -0.74
N PHE A 196 8.43 8.82 -0.98
CA PHE A 196 8.16 8.27 -2.30
C PHE A 196 7.68 9.35 -3.28
N ALA A 197 6.77 10.24 -2.85
CA ALA A 197 6.34 11.37 -3.68
C ALA A 197 7.51 12.30 -4.04
N LEU A 198 8.42 12.58 -3.10
CA LEU A 198 9.63 13.38 -3.34
C LEU A 198 10.49 12.76 -4.46
N ASN A 199 10.63 11.43 -4.43
CA ASN A 199 11.37 10.63 -5.41
C ASN A 199 10.56 10.25 -6.65
N GLU A 200 9.32 10.75 -6.77
CA GLU A 200 8.41 10.45 -7.89
C GLU A 200 8.18 8.94 -8.08
N GLN A 201 8.22 8.20 -6.97
CA GLN A 201 7.88 6.79 -6.90
C GLN A 201 6.44 6.64 -6.40
N THR A 202 5.67 5.73 -7.00
CA THR A 202 4.37 5.34 -6.46
C THR A 202 4.56 4.46 -5.22
N HIS A 203 3.67 4.59 -4.23
CA HIS A 203 3.80 3.91 -2.94
C HIS A 203 3.51 2.41 -3.08
N PRO A 204 4.42 1.50 -2.69
CA PRO A 204 4.27 0.06 -2.91
C PRO A 204 3.43 -0.67 -1.83
N GLY A 205 2.62 0.05 -1.06
CA GLY A 205 2.04 -0.48 0.19
C GLY A 205 3.02 -0.50 1.37
N GLU A 206 2.66 -1.23 2.43
CA GLU A 206 3.28 -1.21 3.76
C GLU A 206 4.49 -2.14 3.93
N LYS A 207 4.59 -3.18 3.10
CA LYS A 207 5.64 -4.21 3.21
C LYS A 207 6.97 -3.68 2.68
N ARG A 208 8.07 -3.94 3.40
CA ARG A 208 9.46 -3.71 2.96
C ARG A 208 9.79 -2.28 2.46
N MET A 209 9.10 -1.26 2.95
CA MET A 209 9.29 0.14 2.50
C MET A 209 10.74 0.65 2.59
N LEU A 210 11.50 0.24 3.62
CA LEU A 210 12.93 0.57 3.75
C LEU A 210 13.77 0.04 2.58
N GLU A 211 13.54 -1.21 2.19
CA GLU A 211 14.26 -1.85 1.09
C GLU A 211 13.85 -1.22 -0.24
N TYR A 212 12.54 -1.03 -0.45
CA TYR A 212 12.01 -0.38 -1.64
C TYR A 212 12.58 1.04 -1.82
N ALA A 213 12.65 1.83 -0.74
CA ALA A 213 13.23 3.17 -0.78
C ALA A 213 14.72 3.13 -1.18
N LYS A 214 15.53 2.24 -0.58
CA LYS A 214 16.95 2.10 -0.94
C LYS A 214 17.18 1.69 -2.39
N THR A 215 16.28 0.88 -2.94
CA THR A 215 16.40 0.40 -4.33
C THR A 215 15.91 1.42 -5.35
N ASN A 216 14.84 2.15 -5.05
CA ASN A 216 14.13 2.96 -6.05
C ASN A 216 14.23 4.49 -5.85
N CYS A 217 14.66 4.95 -4.67
CA CYS A 217 14.79 6.39 -4.39
C CYS A 217 16.23 6.86 -4.57
N THR A 218 16.42 7.98 -5.26
CA THR A 218 17.72 8.63 -5.43
C THR A 218 18.00 9.68 -4.36
N LEU A 219 16.94 10.29 -3.82
CA LEU A 219 16.97 11.26 -2.72
C LEU A 219 16.57 10.56 -1.43
N LEU A 220 17.57 10.20 -0.63
CA LEU A 220 17.39 9.61 0.69
C LEU A 220 18.00 10.49 1.78
N PRO A 221 17.37 10.56 2.96
CA PRO A 221 17.96 11.26 4.11
C PRO A 221 19.34 10.70 4.47
N LYS A 222 20.22 11.55 5.02
CA LYS A 222 21.55 11.11 5.46
C LYS A 222 21.40 10.03 6.54
N GLN A 223 22.14 8.91 6.42
CA GLN A 223 22.04 7.77 7.36
C GLN A 223 20.59 7.27 7.51
N PHE A 224 19.86 7.23 6.38
CA PHE A 224 18.44 6.94 6.30
C PHE A 224 18.00 5.74 7.15
N GLU A 225 18.53 4.55 6.85
CA GLU A 225 18.12 3.32 7.53
C GLU A 225 18.68 3.24 8.95
N GLU A 226 19.93 3.66 9.15
CA GLU A 226 20.59 3.61 10.46
C GLU A 226 19.88 4.47 11.49
N THR A 227 19.42 5.67 11.11
CA THR A 227 18.73 6.59 12.01
C THR A 227 17.34 6.06 12.39
N ILE A 228 16.61 5.47 11.44
CA ILE A 228 15.32 4.82 11.71
C ILE A 228 15.49 3.62 12.64
N ARG A 229 16.46 2.75 12.38
CA ARG A 229 16.75 1.60 13.25
C ARG A 229 17.15 2.03 14.66
N LYS A 230 17.99 3.06 14.77
CA LYS A 230 18.37 3.65 16.06
C LYS A 230 17.15 4.19 16.81
N TYR A 231 16.23 4.88 16.13
CA TYR A 231 15.01 5.37 16.75
C TYR A 231 14.20 4.23 17.39
N PHE A 232 13.95 3.14 16.65
CA PHE A 232 13.22 1.98 17.20
C PHE A 232 13.94 1.30 18.36
N GLN A 233 15.28 1.20 18.32
CA GLN A 233 16.06 0.67 19.44
C GLN A 233 15.90 1.49 20.72
N LEU A 234 15.81 2.81 20.60
CA LEU A 234 15.64 3.74 21.72
C LEU A 234 14.20 3.82 22.21
N LEU A 235 13.22 3.76 21.29
CA LEU A 235 11.81 3.94 21.58
C LEU A 235 11.32 3.03 22.71
N TYR A 236 11.80 1.79 22.75
CA TYR A 236 11.37 0.77 23.72
C TYR A 236 12.27 0.67 24.96
N GLN A 237 13.19 1.62 25.14
CA GLN A 237 14.03 1.70 26.34
C GLN A 237 13.55 2.87 27.21
N PRO A 238 12.87 2.62 28.35
CA PRO A 238 12.28 3.69 29.17
C PRO A 238 13.25 4.81 29.56
N GLN A 239 14.51 4.47 29.85
CA GLN A 239 15.53 5.45 30.21
C GLN A 239 16.05 6.29 29.03
N GLN A 240 15.69 5.94 27.80
CA GLN A 240 16.16 6.56 26.56
C GLN A 240 15.08 7.39 25.85
N GLY A 241 13.94 7.66 26.50
CA GLY A 241 12.83 8.40 25.88
C GLY A 241 13.24 9.75 25.28
N GLU A 242 14.06 10.53 26.00
CA GLU A 242 14.58 11.81 25.48
C GLU A 242 15.45 11.60 24.23
N GLN A 243 16.31 10.58 24.24
CA GLN A 243 17.17 10.24 23.11
C GLN A 243 16.35 9.72 21.91
N ALA A 244 15.23 9.04 22.15
CA ALA A 244 14.29 8.64 21.10
C ALA A 244 13.63 9.86 20.45
N VAL A 245 13.19 10.85 21.23
CA VAL A 245 12.64 12.13 20.71
C VAL A 245 13.68 12.89 19.89
N VAL A 246 14.93 13.00 20.39
CA VAL A 246 16.03 13.63 19.63
C VAL A 246 16.30 12.90 18.31
N THR A 247 16.22 11.57 18.32
CA THR A 247 16.42 10.77 17.10
C THR A 247 15.27 10.93 16.12
N LEU A 248 14.02 11.02 16.59
CA LEU A 248 12.86 11.33 15.76
C LEU A 248 12.98 12.72 15.10
N GLN A 249 13.40 13.73 15.86
CA GLN A 249 13.66 15.06 15.30
C GLN A 249 14.81 15.04 14.29
N THR A 250 15.81 14.19 14.50
CA THR A 250 16.90 13.98 13.54
C THR A 250 16.35 13.42 12.23
N ILE A 251 15.47 12.43 12.27
CA ILE A 251 14.78 11.88 11.08
C ILE A 251 14.03 12.99 10.32
N LEU A 252 13.25 13.81 11.05
CA LEU A 252 12.50 14.93 10.46
C LEU A 252 13.41 15.98 9.82
N ASN A 253 14.47 16.38 10.51
CA ASN A 253 15.42 17.36 10.01
C ASN A 253 16.15 16.85 8.76
N GLN A 254 16.53 15.57 8.75
CA GLN A 254 17.19 14.97 7.59
C GLN A 254 16.23 14.80 6.39
N LEU A 255 14.94 14.55 6.65
CA LEU A 255 13.91 14.56 5.60
C LEU A 255 13.72 15.97 5.03
N LYS A 256 13.57 16.98 5.89
CA LYS A 256 13.43 18.38 5.47
C LYS A 256 14.63 18.90 4.69
N ALA A 257 15.83 18.41 5.01
CA ALA A 257 17.06 18.81 4.32
C ALA A 257 17.14 18.33 2.86
N ILE A 258 16.29 17.39 2.44
CA ILE A 258 16.22 16.91 1.05
C ILE A 258 14.97 17.39 0.31
N LEU A 259 14.13 18.22 0.95
CA LEU A 259 13.00 18.88 0.28
C LEU A 259 13.50 20.03 -0.61
N PRO A 260 12.79 20.33 -1.71
CA PRO A 260 13.12 21.43 -2.62
C PRO A 260 12.93 22.82 -1.99
#